data_AF-A0AA40F2T5-F1
#
_entry.id   AF-A0AA40F2T5-F1
#
_cell.length_a   1.000
_cell.length_b   1.000
_cell.length_c   1.000
_cell.angle_alpha   90.00
_cell.angle_beta   90.00
_cell.angle_gamma   90.00
#
_symmetry.space_group_name_H-M   'P 1'
#
loop_
_entity.id
_entity.type
_entity.pdbx_description
1 polymer ?
#
loop_
_entity_poly.entity_id
_entity_poly.type
_entity_poly.pdbx_seq_one_letter_code
_entity_poly.pdbx_strand_id
1 'polypeptide(L)'
;MPRKTQTPQSVLANRQSQQRSRARKADLVASLRDQVAAYERAGVAATLEMQRAARAVMEENERLRALLAASSAPPGLRCGNCGWRIGEEGKAELEAAHVLRGLIEAAAARGGACARDERRGECERTGGEGCCPPEEEDDEAAQATPGSVLETSCEAAVDILTELQRSRGEVDAGQVRDSLGCDGAGTCRVSNTRLFDIMDKIS
;
A
#
# COMPACT_ATOMS: atom_id res chain seq x y z
N MET A 1 -53.23 39.87 -7.29
CA MET A 1 -52.10 39.75 -6.34
C MET A 1 -51.62 41.14 -5.97
N PRO A 2 -51.80 41.62 -4.73
CA PRO A 2 -51.33 42.95 -4.35
C PRO A 2 -49.80 42.95 -4.32
N ARG A 3 -49.17 43.91 -5.02
CA ARG A 3 -47.71 44.10 -4.96
C ARG A 3 -47.37 44.66 -3.58
N LYS A 4 -46.56 43.93 -2.80
CA LYS A 4 -46.04 44.43 -1.52
C LYS A 4 -45.14 45.63 -1.82
N THR A 5 -45.55 46.81 -1.38
CA THR A 5 -44.76 48.04 -1.49
C THR A 5 -43.55 47.95 -0.57
N GLN A 6 -42.36 48.09 -1.14
CA GLN A 6 -41.09 47.90 -0.45
C GLN A 6 -40.74 49.17 0.34
N THR A 7 -40.51 49.05 1.64
CA THR A 7 -40.11 50.19 2.49
C THR A 7 -38.61 50.47 2.34
N PRO A 8 -38.14 51.72 2.49
CA PRO A 8 -36.73 52.07 2.35
C PRO A 8 -35.82 51.25 3.29
N GLN A 9 -36.29 50.94 4.50
CA GLN A 9 -35.56 50.09 5.45
C GLN A 9 -35.40 48.64 4.94
N SER A 10 -36.45 48.06 4.34
CA SER A 10 -36.39 46.71 3.78
C SER A 10 -35.45 46.59 2.56
N VAL A 11 -35.27 47.68 1.80
CA VAL A 11 -34.32 47.75 0.68
C VAL A 11 -32.89 47.75 1.20
N LEU A 12 -32.59 48.55 2.23
CA LEU A 12 -31.26 48.60 2.86
C LEU A 12 -30.89 47.27 3.50
N ALA A 13 -31.83 46.65 4.23
CA ALA A 13 -31.64 45.33 4.82
C ALA A 13 -31.36 44.25 3.75
N ASN A 14 -32.08 44.28 2.62
CA ASN A 14 -31.81 43.39 1.48
C ASN A 14 -30.40 43.58 0.91
N ARG A 15 -29.97 44.84 0.73
CA ARG A 15 -28.60 45.13 0.25
C ARG A 15 -27.54 44.58 1.19
N GLN A 16 -27.69 44.77 2.49
CA GLN A 16 -26.76 44.23 3.49
C GLN A 16 -26.76 42.71 3.50
N SER A 17 -27.93 42.07 3.45
CA SER A 17 -28.04 40.61 3.35
C SER A 17 -27.37 40.07 2.09
N GLN A 18 -27.55 40.76 0.96
CA GLN A 18 -26.95 40.39 -0.31
C GLN A 18 -25.44 40.59 -0.32
N GLN A 19 -24.93 41.66 0.28
CA GLN A 19 -23.50 41.87 0.50
C GLN A 19 -22.90 40.75 1.36
N ARG A 20 -23.52 40.42 2.50
CA ARG A 20 -23.05 39.32 3.38
C ARG A 20 -23.08 37.96 2.67
N SER A 21 -24.10 37.70 1.86
CA SER A 21 -24.19 36.47 1.07
C SER A 21 -23.09 36.39 0.02
N ARG A 22 -22.81 37.51 -0.67
CA ARG A 22 -21.70 37.59 -1.64
C ARG A 22 -20.34 37.46 -0.96
N ALA A 23 -20.15 38.07 0.20
CA ALA A 23 -18.93 37.94 1.00
C ALA A 23 -18.66 36.47 1.37
N ARG A 24 -19.65 35.79 1.98
CA ARG A 24 -19.52 34.35 2.31
C ARG A 24 -19.19 33.48 1.09
N LYS A 25 -19.81 33.77 -0.06
CA LYS A 25 -19.52 33.06 -1.30
C LYS A 25 -18.10 33.35 -1.80
N ALA A 26 -17.65 34.60 -1.71
CA ALA A 26 -16.30 34.99 -2.10
C ALA A 26 -15.26 34.32 -1.20
N ASP A 27 -15.47 34.29 0.12
CA ASP A 27 -14.60 33.64 1.08
C ASP A 27 -14.49 32.13 0.82
N LEU A 28 -15.62 31.46 0.55
CA LEU A 28 -15.63 30.04 0.18
C LEU A 28 -14.91 29.78 -1.14
N VAL A 29 -15.13 30.61 -2.16
CA VAL A 29 -14.44 30.47 -3.45
C VAL A 29 -12.94 30.70 -3.30
N ALA A 30 -12.53 31.64 -2.45
CA ALA A 30 -11.12 31.87 -2.14
C ALA A 30 -10.51 30.66 -1.43
N SER A 31 -11.15 30.13 -0.39
CA SER A 31 -10.63 28.96 0.34
C SER A 31 -10.51 27.72 -0.54
N LEU A 32 -11.48 27.49 -1.44
CA LEU A 32 -11.41 26.38 -2.39
C LEU A 32 -10.27 26.57 -3.40
N ARG A 33 -10.03 27.79 -3.90
CA ARG A 33 -8.89 28.07 -4.78
C ARG A 33 -7.57 27.81 -4.09
N ASP A 34 -7.45 28.22 -2.82
CA ASP A 34 -6.25 27.99 -2.02
C ASP A 34 -6.00 26.50 -1.79
N GLN A 35 -7.06 25.73 -1.53
CA GLN A 35 -6.99 24.27 -1.42
C GLN A 35 -6.53 23.63 -2.73
N VAL A 36 -7.11 24.01 -3.88
CA VAL A 36 -6.70 23.49 -5.20
C VAL A 36 -5.21 23.80 -5.45
N ALA A 37 -4.78 25.04 -5.23
CA ALA A 37 -3.37 25.42 -5.40
C ALA A 37 -2.41 24.68 -4.44
N ALA A 38 -2.88 24.29 -3.25
CA ALA A 38 -2.12 23.46 -2.34
C ALA A 38 -1.99 22.01 -2.86
N TYR A 39 -3.09 21.43 -3.35
CA TYR A 39 -3.08 20.09 -3.93
C TYR A 39 -2.25 20.02 -5.21
N GLU A 40 -2.31 21.02 -6.07
CA GLU A 40 -1.47 21.10 -7.27
C GLU A 40 0.02 21.11 -6.90
N ARG A 41 0.43 21.94 -5.93
CA ARG A 41 1.82 21.96 -5.45
C ARG A 41 2.24 20.64 -4.82
N ALA A 42 1.38 20.02 -4.02
CA ALA A 42 1.64 18.72 -3.42
C ALA A 42 1.78 17.62 -4.49
N GLY A 43 0.93 17.63 -5.52
CA GLY A 43 1.01 16.70 -6.65
C GLY A 43 2.28 16.87 -7.48
N VAL A 44 2.71 18.12 -7.73
CA VAL A 44 4.00 18.40 -8.40
C VAL A 44 5.18 17.93 -7.55
N ALA A 45 5.16 18.18 -6.23
CA ALA A 45 6.22 17.70 -5.35
C ALA A 45 6.29 16.17 -5.30
N ALA A 46 5.16 15.49 -5.14
CA ALA A 46 5.08 14.03 -5.11
C ALA A 46 5.58 13.39 -6.41
N THR A 47 5.22 13.96 -7.56
CA THR A 47 5.69 13.46 -8.86
C THR A 47 7.20 13.65 -9.06
N LEU A 48 7.78 14.75 -8.56
CA LEU A 48 9.22 14.95 -8.59
C LEU A 48 9.98 13.97 -7.71
N GLU A 49 9.50 13.68 -6.50
CA GLU A 49 10.12 12.68 -5.62
C GLU A 49 10.05 11.27 -6.23
N MET A 50 8.90 10.91 -6.82
CA MET A 50 8.78 9.64 -7.55
C MET A 50 9.77 9.55 -8.73
N GLN A 51 9.94 10.64 -9.48
CA GLN A 51 10.92 10.68 -10.58
C GLN A 51 12.36 10.56 -10.09
N ARG A 52 12.72 11.18 -8.95
CA ARG A 52 14.05 11.04 -8.34
C ARG A 52 14.32 9.61 -7.90
N ALA A 53 13.35 9.01 -7.19
CA ALA A 53 13.43 7.62 -6.78
C ALA A 53 13.56 6.68 -7.99
N ALA A 54 12.76 6.88 -9.04
CA ALA A 54 12.84 6.09 -10.26
C ALA A 54 14.22 6.17 -10.93
N ARG A 55 14.85 7.35 -10.98
CA ARG A 55 16.21 7.51 -11.51
C ARG A 55 17.25 6.76 -10.67
N ALA A 56 17.16 6.85 -9.35
CA ALA A 56 18.06 6.11 -8.45
C ALA A 56 17.95 4.60 -8.67
N VAL A 57 16.71 4.07 -8.74
CA VAL A 57 16.45 2.65 -9.03
C VAL A 57 16.97 2.26 -10.41
N MET A 58 16.88 3.14 -11.42
CA MET A 58 17.43 2.87 -12.74
C MET A 58 18.96 2.75 -12.71
N GLU A 59 19.66 3.63 -12.01
CA GLU A 59 21.11 3.54 -11.85
C GLU A 59 21.53 2.26 -11.10
N GLU A 60 20.81 1.91 -10.04
CA GLU A 60 21.04 0.66 -9.30
C GLU A 60 20.79 -0.56 -10.19
N ASN A 61 19.72 -0.57 -10.98
CA ASN A 61 19.41 -1.63 -11.91
C ASN A 61 20.46 -1.76 -13.01
N GLU A 62 21.00 -0.66 -13.52
CA GLU A 62 22.11 -0.68 -14.48
C GLU A 62 23.36 -1.29 -13.87
N ARG A 63 23.72 -0.89 -12.63
CA ARG A 63 24.86 -1.46 -11.91
C ARG A 63 24.67 -2.95 -11.64
N LEU A 64 23.49 -3.36 -11.18
CA LEU A 64 23.16 -4.76 -10.96
C LEU A 64 23.23 -5.55 -12.26
N ARG A 65 22.69 -5.02 -13.37
CA ARG A 65 22.79 -5.65 -14.68
C ARG A 65 24.24 -5.77 -15.16
N ALA A 66 25.09 -4.78 -14.90
CA ALA A 66 26.51 -4.86 -15.23
C ALA A 66 27.24 -5.93 -14.40
N LEU A 67 26.98 -6.00 -13.09
CA LEU A 67 27.53 -7.04 -12.22
C LEU A 67 27.03 -8.43 -12.62
N LEU A 68 25.74 -8.55 -12.95
CA LEU A 68 25.15 -9.79 -13.44
C LEU A 68 25.74 -10.18 -14.79
N ALA A 69 25.96 -9.25 -15.72
CA ALA A 69 26.62 -9.55 -16.99
C ALA A 69 28.08 -10.02 -16.80
N ALA A 70 28.80 -9.43 -15.84
CA ALA A 70 30.18 -9.82 -15.54
C ALA A 70 30.28 -11.17 -14.82
N SER A 71 29.29 -11.51 -13.99
CA SER A 71 29.23 -12.77 -13.21
C SER A 71 28.48 -13.89 -13.93
N SER A 72 27.59 -13.56 -14.85
CA SER A 72 26.95 -14.52 -15.73
C SER A 72 28.01 -15.08 -16.66
N ALA A 73 28.21 -16.39 -16.57
CA ALA A 73 29.06 -17.09 -17.53
C ALA A 73 28.53 -16.84 -18.95
N PRO A 74 29.39 -16.64 -19.96
CA PRO A 74 28.96 -16.47 -21.34
C PRO A 74 27.99 -17.58 -21.76
N PRO A 75 27.00 -17.29 -22.64
CA PRO A 75 26.14 -18.33 -23.19
C PRO A 75 27.01 -19.44 -23.78
N GLY A 76 26.75 -20.68 -23.37
CA GLY A 76 27.55 -21.85 -23.74
C GLY A 76 28.57 -22.34 -22.70
N LEU A 77 28.81 -21.65 -21.58
CA LEU A 77 29.59 -22.23 -20.49
C LEU A 77 28.80 -23.35 -19.80
N ARG A 78 29.43 -24.51 -19.73
CA ARG A 78 28.90 -25.70 -19.07
C ARG A 78 29.30 -25.67 -17.60
N CYS A 79 28.34 -25.81 -16.68
CA CYS A 79 28.68 -26.01 -15.28
C CYS A 79 29.41 -27.36 -15.12
N GLY A 80 30.68 -27.33 -14.73
CA GLY A 80 31.53 -28.54 -14.64
C GLY A 80 31.05 -29.57 -13.62
N ASN A 81 30.19 -29.18 -12.67
CA ASN A 81 29.70 -30.06 -11.61
C ASN A 81 28.32 -30.70 -11.91
N CYS A 82 27.43 -30.01 -12.63
CA CYS A 82 26.07 -30.53 -12.92
C CYS A 82 25.70 -30.57 -14.42
N GLY A 83 26.61 -30.21 -15.32
CA GLY A 83 26.44 -30.37 -16.77
C GLY A 83 25.50 -29.39 -17.47
N TRP A 84 24.89 -28.44 -16.74
CA TRP A 84 23.96 -27.44 -17.25
C TRP A 84 24.60 -26.51 -18.30
N ARG A 85 23.83 -26.18 -19.34
CA ARG A 85 24.20 -25.24 -20.42
C ARG A 85 23.18 -24.09 -20.44
N ILE A 86 23.66 -22.84 -20.44
CA ILE A 86 22.78 -21.68 -20.60
C ILE A 86 22.64 -21.36 -22.09
N GLY A 87 21.40 -21.41 -22.59
CA GLY A 87 21.00 -20.97 -23.92
C GLY A 87 20.41 -22.07 -24.79
N GLU A 88 19.07 -22.16 -24.80
CA GLU A 88 18.24 -22.27 -26.01
C GLU A 88 16.90 -21.60 -25.66
N GLU A 89 16.53 -20.60 -26.45
CA GLU A 89 15.39 -19.71 -26.26
C GLU A 89 14.09 -20.53 -26.25
N GLY A 90 13.41 -20.64 -25.09
CA GLY A 90 12.09 -21.28 -25.11
C GLY A 90 11.43 -21.71 -23.80
N LYS A 91 12.04 -21.56 -22.61
CA LYS A 91 11.41 -22.03 -21.36
C LYS A 91 11.62 -21.11 -20.14
N ALA A 92 11.69 -19.79 -20.35
CA ALA A 92 12.02 -18.86 -19.26
C ALA A 92 10.87 -18.55 -18.27
N GLU A 93 9.61 -18.85 -18.59
CA GLU A 93 8.49 -18.42 -17.74
C GLU A 93 8.15 -19.35 -16.56
N LEU A 94 8.55 -20.64 -16.58
CA LEU A 94 8.33 -21.55 -15.44
C LEU A 94 9.52 -21.65 -14.47
N GLU A 95 10.70 -21.22 -14.88
CA GLU A 95 11.97 -21.52 -14.18
C GLU A 95 12.41 -20.43 -13.20
N ALA A 96 11.97 -19.18 -13.38
CA ALA A 96 12.28 -18.09 -12.43
C ALA A 96 11.77 -18.42 -11.01
N ALA A 97 10.62 -19.10 -10.91
CA ALA A 97 10.05 -19.55 -9.64
C ALA A 97 10.89 -20.65 -8.96
N HIS A 98 11.49 -21.57 -9.73
CA HIS A 98 12.36 -22.63 -9.20
C HIS A 98 13.72 -22.09 -8.76
N VAL A 99 14.29 -21.15 -9.51
CA VAL A 99 15.55 -20.48 -9.15
C VAL A 99 15.36 -19.59 -7.92
N LEU A 100 14.28 -18.81 -7.82
CA LEU A 100 13.97 -18.05 -6.62
C LEU A 100 13.73 -18.97 -5.41
N ARG A 101 12.96 -20.06 -5.59
CA ARG A 101 12.73 -21.04 -4.52
C ARG A 101 14.04 -21.67 -4.03
N GLY A 102 14.94 -22.04 -4.94
CA GLY A 102 16.26 -22.57 -4.58
C GLY A 102 17.16 -21.56 -3.87
N LEU A 103 17.10 -20.28 -4.25
CA LEU A 103 17.82 -19.20 -3.55
C LEU A 103 17.24 -18.93 -2.16
N ILE A 104 15.91 -18.98 -1.99
CA ILE A 104 15.24 -18.84 -0.69
C ILE A 104 15.58 -20.03 0.23
N GLU A 105 15.55 -21.26 -0.29
CA GLU A 105 15.93 -22.46 0.47
C GLU A 105 17.42 -22.46 0.84
N ALA A 106 18.30 -21.98 -0.05
CA ALA A 106 19.73 -21.82 0.23
C ALA A 106 20.06 -20.65 1.16
N ALA A 107 19.19 -19.63 1.25
CA ALA A 107 19.26 -18.58 2.26
C ALA A 107 18.75 -19.08 3.62
N ALA A 108 17.68 -19.88 3.64
CA ALA A 108 17.19 -20.57 4.83
C ALA A 108 18.18 -21.60 5.38
N ALA A 109 19.02 -22.20 4.54
CA ALA A 109 20.10 -23.09 4.97
C ALA A 109 21.34 -22.35 5.51
N ARG A 110 21.50 -21.06 5.21
CA ARG A 110 22.61 -20.22 5.71
C ARG A 110 22.24 -19.40 6.94
N GLY A 111 20.95 -19.15 7.17
CA GLY A 111 20.43 -18.77 8.48
C GLY A 111 20.29 -20.01 9.36
N GLY A 112 21.29 -20.29 10.19
CA GLY A 112 21.26 -21.43 11.10
C GLY A 112 19.96 -21.44 11.92
N ALA A 113 19.16 -22.49 11.76
CA ALA A 113 18.08 -22.77 12.67
C ALA A 113 18.70 -23.03 14.05
N CYS A 114 18.41 -22.16 15.02
CA CYS A 114 18.59 -22.47 16.42
C CYS A 114 17.60 -23.58 16.80
N ALA A 115 18.02 -24.83 16.63
CA ALA A 115 17.36 -25.96 17.26
C ALA A 115 17.51 -25.80 18.77
N ARG A 116 16.43 -25.45 19.46
CA ARG A 116 16.37 -25.41 20.93
C ARG A 116 16.47 -26.85 21.43
N ASP A 117 17.67 -27.27 21.84
CA ASP A 117 17.87 -28.51 22.59
C ASP A 117 17.69 -28.21 24.09
N GLU A 118 16.54 -28.58 24.65
CA GLU A 118 16.10 -28.27 26.03
C GLU A 118 16.87 -29.01 27.14
N ARG A 119 18.06 -29.58 26.87
CA ARG A 119 18.72 -30.45 27.85
C ARG A 119 20.17 -30.14 28.23
N ARG A 120 20.77 -29.04 27.75
CA ARG A 120 22.10 -28.65 28.25
C ARG A 120 22.32 -27.15 28.08
N GLY A 121 22.21 -26.40 29.18
CA GLY A 121 22.58 -25.00 29.22
C GLY A 121 24.10 -24.86 29.23
N GLU A 122 24.71 -24.68 28.05
CA GLU A 122 26.02 -24.06 27.88
C GLU A 122 26.28 -23.84 26.39
N CYS A 123 26.48 -22.59 25.98
CA CYS A 123 26.82 -22.19 24.63
C CYS A 123 28.35 -22.00 24.50
N GLU A 124 29.04 -22.94 23.85
CA GLU A 124 30.43 -22.75 23.45
C GLU A 124 30.52 -21.95 22.14
N ARG A 125 31.10 -20.75 22.26
CA ARG A 125 31.41 -19.83 21.17
C ARG A 125 32.56 -20.35 20.32
N THR A 126 32.33 -20.55 19.02
CA THR A 126 33.41 -20.50 18.03
C THR A 126 33.15 -19.36 17.04
N GLY A 127 33.99 -18.32 17.18
CA GLY A 127 34.40 -17.36 16.16
C GLY A 127 33.35 -16.77 15.21
N GLY A 128 32.91 -15.54 15.51
CA GLY A 128 32.23 -14.65 14.56
C GLY A 128 31.44 -13.57 15.28
N GLU A 129 31.81 -12.31 15.11
CA GLU A 129 31.24 -11.15 15.78
C GLU A 129 29.72 -11.01 15.55
N GLY A 130 28.98 -10.79 16.66
CA GLY A 130 27.72 -10.03 16.66
C GLY A 130 26.46 -10.75 16.18
N CYS A 131 25.95 -11.72 16.93
CA CYS A 131 24.55 -12.16 16.83
C CYS A 131 23.96 -12.45 18.23
N CYS A 132 23.66 -11.39 18.97
CA CYS A 132 22.46 -11.35 19.81
C CYS A 132 21.81 -10.00 19.52
N PRO A 133 20.59 -9.94 18.97
CA PRO A 133 19.79 -8.74 19.11
C PRO A 133 19.47 -8.56 20.60
N PRO A 134 19.46 -7.32 21.13
CA PRO A 134 18.91 -7.06 22.44
C PRO A 134 17.44 -7.49 22.45
N GLU A 135 17.04 -8.22 23.48
CA GLU A 135 15.63 -8.41 23.83
C GLU A 135 15.09 -7.04 24.28
N GLU A 136 14.55 -6.29 23.32
CA GLU A 136 13.69 -5.14 23.59
C GLU A 136 12.25 -5.64 23.46
N GLU A 137 11.69 -5.99 24.62
CA GLU A 137 10.26 -5.81 24.87
C GLU A 137 9.99 -4.31 24.66
N ASP A 138 9.21 -3.95 23.65
CA ASP A 138 8.33 -2.78 23.64
C ASP A 138 7.45 -2.80 22.38
N ASP A 139 6.21 -2.42 22.61
CA ASP A 139 5.07 -2.40 21.72
C ASP A 139 5.24 -1.52 20.46
N GLU A 140 4.38 -1.77 19.46
CA GLU A 140 3.97 -0.82 18.42
C GLU A 140 5.08 -0.13 17.58
N ALA A 141 5.52 -0.75 16.48
CA ALA A 141 5.65 -0.10 15.15
C ALA A 141 6.58 -0.87 14.20
N ALA A 142 6.08 -1.88 13.48
CA ALA A 142 6.66 -2.25 12.19
C ALA A 142 5.74 -3.22 11.43
N GLN A 143 4.94 -2.69 10.49
CA GLN A 143 4.66 -3.31 9.19
C GLN A 143 3.71 -2.41 8.36
N ALA A 144 4.19 -1.21 8.00
CA ALA A 144 3.67 -0.53 6.82
C ALA A 144 4.38 -1.10 5.59
N THR A 145 3.77 -2.11 4.98
CA THR A 145 4.11 -2.51 3.61
C THR A 145 3.48 -1.47 2.66
N PRO A 146 4.08 -1.12 1.52
CA PRO A 146 3.47 -0.14 0.60
C PRO A 146 2.09 -0.58 0.06
N GLY A 147 1.76 -1.88 0.16
CA GLY A 147 0.42 -2.42 -0.12
C GLY A 147 -0.59 -2.27 1.03
N SER A 148 -0.15 -2.13 2.29
CA SER A 148 -1.07 -2.06 3.44
C SER A 148 -1.82 -0.73 3.58
N VAL A 149 -1.41 0.32 2.85
CA VAL A 149 -2.09 1.63 2.89
C VAL A 149 -3.39 1.62 2.05
N LEU A 150 -3.49 0.72 1.07
CA LEU A 150 -4.66 0.61 0.18
C LEU A 150 -5.50 -0.64 0.47
N GLU A 151 -5.22 -1.33 1.57
CA GLU A 151 -5.89 -2.56 1.98
C GLU A 151 -6.47 -2.41 3.39
N THR A 152 -7.75 -2.73 3.52
CA THR A 152 -8.46 -2.86 4.80
C THR A 152 -8.64 -4.33 5.16
N SER A 153 -8.59 -4.68 6.45
CA SER A 153 -8.96 -6.04 6.85
C SER A 153 -10.42 -6.31 6.52
N CYS A 154 -10.75 -7.54 6.12
CA CYS A 154 -12.12 -7.89 5.75
C CYS A 154 -13.09 -7.69 6.91
N GLU A 155 -12.64 -7.91 8.15
CA GLU A 155 -13.45 -7.65 9.36
C GLU A 155 -13.77 -6.16 9.52
N ALA A 156 -12.76 -5.28 9.41
CA ALA A 156 -13.00 -3.84 9.46
C ALA A 156 -13.87 -3.35 8.29
N ALA A 157 -13.70 -3.91 7.09
CA ALA A 157 -14.52 -3.58 5.93
C ALA A 157 -15.99 -3.99 6.12
N VAL A 158 -16.24 -5.15 6.75
CA VAL A 158 -17.60 -5.61 7.08
C VAL A 158 -18.26 -4.69 8.09
N ASP A 159 -17.54 -4.27 9.14
CA ASP A 159 -18.09 -3.37 10.15
C ASP A 159 -18.50 -2.03 9.54
N ILE A 160 -17.64 -1.43 8.70
CA ILE A 160 -17.91 -0.17 8.00
C ILE A 160 -19.15 -0.28 7.10
N LEU A 161 -19.24 -1.34 6.30
CA LEU A 161 -20.35 -1.52 5.35
C LEU A 161 -21.67 -1.84 6.07
N THR A 162 -21.61 -2.64 7.14
CA THR A 162 -22.80 -2.94 7.96
C THR A 162 -23.31 -1.68 8.65
N GLU A 163 -22.42 -0.80 9.13
CA GLU A 163 -22.80 0.48 9.74
C GLU A 163 -23.52 1.41 8.76
N LEU A 164 -23.02 1.54 7.53
CA LEU A 164 -23.67 2.34 6.49
C LEU A 164 -25.06 1.79 6.14
N GLN A 165 -25.19 0.48 6.10
CA GLN A 165 -26.41 -0.21 5.72
C GLN A 165 -27.49 -0.25 6.80
N ARG A 166 -27.14 -0.13 8.10
CA ARG A 166 -28.11 -0.04 9.22
C ARG A 166 -29.15 1.07 9.03
N SER A 167 -28.84 2.11 8.27
CA SER A 167 -29.77 3.18 7.93
C SER A 167 -30.88 2.78 6.94
N ARG A 168 -30.72 1.65 6.24
CA ARG A 168 -31.59 1.18 5.14
C ARG A 168 -32.25 -0.18 5.39
N GLY A 169 -31.82 -0.95 6.38
CA GLY A 169 -32.41 -2.23 6.76
C GLY A 169 -31.45 -3.15 7.53
N GLU A 170 -31.94 -4.31 7.95
CA GLU A 170 -31.12 -5.38 8.52
C GLU A 170 -30.23 -5.95 7.41
N VAL A 171 -28.91 -5.86 7.56
CA VAL A 171 -27.97 -6.52 6.65
C VAL A 171 -27.12 -7.51 7.43
N ASP A 172 -27.06 -8.72 6.90
CA ASP A 172 -26.26 -9.81 7.46
C ASP A 172 -24.79 -9.65 7.11
N ALA A 173 -23.92 -9.81 8.11
CA ALA A 173 -22.47 -9.70 7.96
C ALA A 173 -21.91 -10.77 6.99
N GLY A 174 -22.59 -11.93 6.88
CA GLY A 174 -22.25 -12.98 5.92
C GLY A 174 -22.40 -12.50 4.47
N GLN A 175 -23.51 -11.85 4.15
CA GLN A 175 -23.78 -11.32 2.80
C GLN A 175 -22.78 -10.22 2.38
N VAL A 176 -22.32 -9.41 3.34
CA VAL A 176 -21.29 -8.39 3.11
C VAL A 176 -19.92 -9.04 2.84
N ARG A 177 -19.57 -10.10 3.58
CA ARG A 177 -18.33 -10.88 3.36
C ARG A 177 -18.30 -11.51 1.98
N ASP A 178 -19.40 -12.11 1.54
CA ASP A 178 -19.51 -12.71 0.21
C ASP A 178 -19.34 -11.65 -0.89
N SER A 179 -19.93 -10.46 -0.69
CA SER A 179 -19.81 -9.34 -1.64
C SER A 179 -18.38 -8.78 -1.74
N LEU A 180 -17.65 -8.80 -0.61
CA LEU A 180 -16.24 -8.44 -0.55
C LEU A 180 -15.33 -9.51 -1.19
N GLY A 181 -15.83 -10.72 -1.41
CA GLY A 181 -15.08 -11.87 -1.93
C GLY A 181 -14.22 -12.57 -0.86
N CYS A 182 -14.63 -12.45 0.40
CA CYS A 182 -13.96 -13.10 1.52
C CYS A 182 -14.58 -14.47 1.81
N ASP A 183 -14.01 -15.53 1.24
CA ASP A 183 -14.48 -16.89 1.47
C ASP A 183 -13.66 -17.57 2.58
N GLY A 184 -14.05 -17.37 3.85
CA GLY A 184 -13.54 -18.15 4.99
C GLY A 184 -12.88 -17.36 6.14
N ALA A 185 -12.36 -18.11 7.13
CA ALA A 185 -11.83 -17.61 8.40
C ALA A 185 -10.31 -17.25 8.37
N GLY A 186 -9.83 -16.71 7.26
CA GLY A 186 -8.45 -16.23 7.12
C GLY A 186 -8.31 -14.71 7.31
N THR A 187 -7.07 -14.21 7.38
CA THR A 187 -6.75 -12.76 7.36
C THR A 187 -6.98 -12.18 5.96
N CYS A 188 -8.23 -12.15 5.52
CA CYS A 188 -8.61 -11.58 4.24
C CYS A 188 -8.38 -10.06 4.26
N ARG A 189 -7.74 -9.54 3.21
CA ARG A 189 -7.54 -8.11 2.99
C ARG A 189 -8.29 -7.68 1.73
N VAL A 190 -9.03 -6.59 1.85
CA VAL A 190 -9.86 -6.03 0.79
C VAL A 190 -9.24 -4.72 0.36
N SER A 191 -9.11 -4.50 -0.95
CA SER A 191 -8.66 -3.23 -1.49
C SER A 191 -9.66 -2.10 -1.24
N ASN A 192 -9.17 -0.92 -0.90
CA ASN A 192 -10.01 0.26 -0.66
C ASN A 192 -10.89 0.60 -1.87
N THR A 193 -10.40 0.37 -3.09
CA THR A 193 -11.16 0.55 -4.34
C THR A 193 -12.41 -0.32 -4.37
N ARG A 194 -12.34 -1.58 -3.92
CA ARG A 194 -13.49 -2.48 -3.91
C ARG A 194 -14.52 -2.10 -2.86
N LEU A 195 -14.08 -1.49 -1.76
CA LEU A 195 -14.95 -0.94 -0.73
C LEU A 195 -15.76 0.26 -1.26
N PHE A 196 -15.10 1.18 -2.00
CA PHE A 196 -15.76 2.30 -2.68
C PHE A 196 -16.75 1.82 -3.75
N ASP A 197 -16.37 0.84 -4.57
CA ASP A 197 -17.26 0.27 -5.60
C ASP A 197 -18.54 -0.33 -4.99
N ILE A 198 -18.44 -0.95 -3.82
CA ILE A 198 -19.60 -1.52 -3.11
C ILE A 198 -20.48 -0.41 -2.55
N MET A 199 -19.89 0.64 -1.96
CA MET A 199 -20.64 1.81 -1.49
C MET A 199 -21.39 2.54 -2.62
N ASP A 200 -20.80 2.62 -3.82
CA ASP A 200 -21.43 3.23 -4.99
C ASP A 200 -22.56 2.37 -5.58
N LYS A 201 -22.41 1.04 -5.60
CA LYS A 201 -23.48 0.10 -6.03
C LYS A 201 -24.69 0.09 -5.12
N ILE A 202 -24.51 0.53 -3.87
CA ILE A 202 -25.57 0.62 -2.87
C ILE A 202 -26.23 2.02 -2.91
N SER A 203 -25.66 3.01 -3.59
CA SER A 203 -26.22 4.38 -3.71
C SER A 203 -27.46 4.45 -4.61
#